data_AF-A0A3S5Y3T7-F1
#
_entry.id   AF-A0A3S5Y3T7-F1
#
_cell.length_a   1.000
_cell.length_b   1.000
_cell.length_c   1.000
_cell.angle_alpha   90.00
_cell.angle_beta   90.00
_cell.angle_gamma   90.00
#
_symmetry.space_group_name_H-M   'P 1'
#
loop_
_entity.id
_entity.type
_entity.pdbx_description
1 polymer ?
#
loop_
_entity_poly.entity_id
_entity_poly.type
_entity_poly.pdbx_seq_one_letter_code
_entity_poly.pdbx_strand_id
1 'polypeptide(L)'
;MAYKGSRTKTTAIWLAPEDEVRVGRAIADAAPSAAWLCSPPGPAGLHPVHLHRNLEQAFECGPVQAFLLLPFAAAPPGDVEPDADVEITPALTGRALVQLLRSRHVDDEWSRSGEHGKAFSSGRLAVRWSEPEVGPDEHRLLSEQTDIVWAAMRWATRPARLLGPDGRVSTAGRIGQAAYDMVTTTGIPLTRGGPERCALA
;
A
#
# COMPACT_ATOMS: atom_id res chain seq x y z
N MET A 1 -16.08 -9.01 15.16
CA MET A 1 -15.11 -8.73 16.24
C MET A 1 -13.76 -9.27 15.80
N ALA A 2 -12.66 -8.51 15.97
CA ALA A 2 -11.32 -9.04 15.72
C ALA A 2 -10.99 -10.09 16.79
N TYR A 3 -10.57 -11.28 16.37
CA TYR A 3 -10.16 -12.33 17.30
C TYR A 3 -8.94 -11.86 18.12
N LYS A 4 -8.85 -12.26 19.39
CA LYS A 4 -7.69 -11.98 20.25
C LYS A 4 -6.42 -12.47 19.54
N GLY A 5 -5.40 -11.61 19.46
CA GLY A 5 -4.16 -11.90 18.72
C GLY A 5 -4.20 -11.56 17.22
N SER A 6 -5.34 -11.11 16.68
CA SER A 6 -5.39 -10.61 15.30
C SER A 6 -4.74 -9.23 15.22
N ARG A 7 -3.78 -9.08 14.30
CA ARG A 7 -3.19 -7.80 13.96
C ARG A 7 -3.79 -7.32 12.65
N THR A 8 -4.36 -6.12 12.66
CA THR A 8 -4.80 -5.42 11.44
C THR A 8 -4.32 -3.98 11.54
N LYS A 9 -3.59 -3.53 10.54
CA LYS A 9 -3.15 -2.13 10.43
C LYS A 9 -3.43 -1.65 9.02
N THR A 10 -4.11 -0.52 8.91
CA THR A 10 -4.50 0.08 7.64
C THR A 10 -4.21 1.57 7.67
N THR A 11 -3.73 2.12 6.57
CA THR A 11 -3.45 3.55 6.44
C THR A 11 -3.86 3.98 5.04
N ALA A 12 -4.76 4.97 4.95
CA ALA A 12 -5.08 5.61 3.69
C ALA A 12 -3.87 6.41 3.22
N ILE A 13 -3.57 6.34 1.92
CA ILE A 13 -2.41 7.01 1.34
C ILE A 13 -2.80 7.71 0.03
N TRP A 14 -2.16 8.85 -0.24
CA TRP A 14 -2.22 9.55 -1.52
C TRP A 14 -0.80 9.63 -2.07
N LEU A 15 -0.50 8.80 -3.07
CA LEU A 15 0.81 8.71 -3.70
C LEU A 15 0.67 8.92 -5.20
N ALA A 16 1.40 9.88 -5.76
CA ALA A 16 1.64 9.94 -7.19
C ALA A 16 2.70 8.88 -7.58
N PRO A 17 2.88 8.56 -8.88
CA PRO A 17 3.88 7.56 -9.30
C PRO A 17 5.29 7.82 -8.75
N GLU A 18 5.71 9.09 -8.64
CA GLU A 18 7.00 9.46 -8.08
C GLU A 18 7.10 9.18 -6.57
N ASP A 19 5.98 9.27 -5.86
CA ASP A 19 5.91 8.94 -4.44
C ASP A 19 5.93 7.43 -4.21
N GLU A 20 5.35 6.64 -5.12
CA GLU A 20 5.41 5.18 -5.10
C GLU A 20 6.86 4.71 -5.21
N VAL A 21 7.64 5.26 -6.16
CA VAL A 21 9.09 5.04 -6.28
C VAL A 21 9.81 5.39 -4.98
N ARG A 22 9.50 6.53 -4.36
CA ARG A 22 10.14 6.95 -3.10
C ARG A 22 9.82 6.00 -1.95
N VAL A 23 8.57 5.54 -1.86
CA VAL A 23 8.15 4.55 -0.85
C VAL A 23 8.84 3.21 -1.09
N GLY A 24 8.89 2.74 -2.34
CA GLY A 24 9.56 1.51 -2.74
C GLY A 24 11.05 1.53 -2.35
N ARG A 25 11.76 2.60 -2.70
CA ARG A 25 13.17 2.81 -2.32
C ARG A 25 13.37 2.86 -0.82
N ALA A 26 12.56 3.64 -0.10
CA ALA A 26 12.69 3.73 1.36
C ALA A 26 12.50 2.36 2.05
N ILE A 27 11.62 1.51 1.53
CA ILE A 27 11.41 0.15 2.04
C ILE A 27 12.61 -0.73 1.66
N ALA A 28 13.09 -0.68 0.42
CA ALA A 28 14.25 -1.46 -0.02
C ALA A 28 15.53 -1.09 0.75
N ASP A 29 15.75 0.19 1.06
CA ASP A 29 16.88 0.67 1.86
C ASP A 29 16.80 0.16 3.31
N ALA A 30 15.60 0.13 3.89
CA ALA A 30 15.38 -0.31 5.26
C ALA A 30 15.30 -1.84 5.40
N ALA A 31 14.94 -2.55 4.33
CA ALA A 31 14.79 -3.99 4.26
C ALA A 31 15.25 -4.51 2.89
N PRO A 32 16.56 -4.71 2.68
CA PRO A 32 17.12 -5.09 1.38
C PRO A 32 16.62 -6.43 0.82
N SER A 33 16.17 -7.34 1.69
CA SER A 33 15.62 -8.65 1.32
C SER A 33 14.08 -8.64 1.21
N ALA A 34 13.45 -7.47 1.25
CA ALA A 34 12.02 -7.32 1.01
C ALA A 34 11.72 -7.47 -0.48
N ALA A 35 10.65 -8.21 -0.81
CA ALA A 35 10.23 -8.44 -2.19
C ALA A 35 8.71 -8.35 -2.34
N TRP A 36 8.27 -7.94 -3.53
CA TRP A 36 6.90 -7.56 -3.84
C TRP A 36 6.27 -8.50 -4.87
N LEU A 37 5.15 -9.10 -4.50
CA LEU A 37 4.28 -9.80 -5.44
C LEU A 37 3.52 -8.78 -6.29
N CYS A 38 3.48 -8.99 -7.60
CA CYS A 38 2.59 -8.25 -8.48
C CYS A 38 1.12 -8.69 -8.30
N SER A 39 0.19 -7.88 -8.78
CA SER A 39 -1.23 -8.23 -8.87
C SER A 39 -1.69 -8.13 -10.32
N PRO A 40 -1.52 -9.20 -11.13
CA PRO A 40 -1.90 -9.16 -12.53
C PRO A 40 -3.42 -8.94 -12.67
N PRO A 41 -3.87 -8.30 -13.76
CA PRO A 41 -5.29 -8.13 -14.03
C PRO A 41 -5.94 -9.48 -14.35
N GLY A 42 -7.22 -9.64 -14.01
CA GLY A 42 -8.00 -10.83 -14.32
C GLY A 42 -8.22 -11.79 -13.14
N PRO A 43 -8.92 -12.91 -13.37
CA PRO A 43 -9.21 -13.90 -12.33
C PRO A 43 -7.94 -14.59 -11.82
N ALA A 44 -7.96 -15.01 -10.55
CA ALA A 44 -6.86 -15.72 -9.91
C ALA A 44 -6.50 -16.99 -10.70
N GLY A 45 -5.21 -17.24 -10.89
CA GLY A 45 -4.68 -18.40 -11.62
C GLY A 45 -4.64 -18.27 -13.14
N LEU A 46 -5.12 -17.15 -13.72
CA LEU A 46 -5.04 -16.93 -15.16
C LEU A 46 -3.65 -16.47 -15.64
N HIS A 47 -2.93 -15.76 -14.78
CA HIS A 47 -1.60 -15.21 -15.06
C HIS A 47 -0.64 -15.62 -13.95
N PRO A 48 0.64 -15.89 -14.29
CA PRO A 48 1.66 -16.12 -13.28
C PRO A 48 1.76 -14.87 -12.39
N VAL A 49 1.89 -15.11 -11.08
CA VAL A 49 2.21 -14.06 -10.11
C VAL A 49 3.72 -14.05 -9.98
N HIS A 50 4.33 -12.89 -10.14
CA HIS A 50 5.78 -12.73 -10.03
C HIS A 50 6.16 -12.11 -8.70
N LEU A 51 7.29 -12.52 -8.14
CA LEU A 51 7.92 -11.89 -6.98
C LEU A 51 9.09 -11.03 -7.46
N HIS A 52 8.95 -9.72 -7.33
CA HIS A 52 9.91 -8.73 -7.79
C HIS A 52 10.73 -8.13 -6.65
N ARG A 53 11.94 -7.68 -6.96
CA ARG A 53 12.83 -7.04 -5.99
C ARG A 53 12.32 -5.69 -5.53
N ASN A 54 11.75 -4.89 -6.43
CA ASN A 54 11.29 -3.55 -6.12
C ASN A 54 9.80 -3.34 -6.46
N LEU A 55 9.25 -2.27 -5.88
CA LEU A 55 7.83 -1.97 -5.99
C LEU A 55 7.43 -1.54 -7.41
N GLU A 56 8.35 -0.84 -8.07
CA GLU A 56 8.19 -0.35 -9.43
C GLU A 56 7.95 -1.51 -10.42
N GLN A 57 8.79 -2.54 -10.38
CA GLN A 57 8.62 -3.78 -11.16
C GLN A 57 7.26 -4.45 -10.88
N ALA A 58 6.86 -4.54 -9.61
CA ALA A 58 5.58 -5.12 -9.24
C ALA A 58 4.38 -4.35 -9.81
N PHE A 59 4.46 -3.02 -9.88
CA PHE A 59 3.43 -2.19 -10.52
C PHE A 59 3.49 -2.20 -12.05
N GLU A 60 4.67 -2.36 -12.65
CA GLU A 60 4.79 -2.58 -14.09
C GLU A 60 4.11 -3.90 -14.51
N CYS A 61 4.26 -4.94 -13.70
CA CYS A 61 3.61 -6.24 -13.94
C CYS A 61 2.11 -6.24 -13.56
N GLY A 62 1.74 -5.56 -12.47
CA GLY A 62 0.37 -5.51 -11.94
C GLY A 62 0.00 -4.10 -11.46
N PRO A 63 -0.65 -3.26 -12.30
CA PRO A 63 -0.65 -1.81 -12.11
C PRO A 63 -1.62 -1.27 -11.05
N VAL A 64 -2.36 -2.13 -10.35
CA VAL A 64 -3.39 -1.71 -9.39
C VAL A 64 -2.87 -1.77 -7.95
N GLN A 65 -2.19 -2.85 -7.60
CA GLN A 65 -1.72 -3.11 -6.25
C GLN A 65 -0.53 -4.07 -6.27
N ALA A 66 0.28 -4.02 -5.23
CA ALA A 66 1.39 -4.94 -5.00
C ALA A 66 1.34 -5.46 -3.56
N PHE A 67 1.96 -6.60 -3.31
CA PHE A 67 1.96 -7.23 -1.98
C PHE A 67 3.39 -7.54 -1.55
N LEU A 68 3.86 -6.89 -0.50
CA LEU A 68 5.15 -7.22 0.12
C LEU A 68 5.01 -8.52 0.92
N LEU A 69 5.86 -9.49 0.64
CA LEU A 69 5.86 -10.78 1.32
C LEU A 69 6.55 -10.68 2.68
N LEU A 70 5.89 -11.17 3.73
CA LEU A 70 6.45 -11.28 5.08
C LEU A 70 6.47 -12.74 5.56
N PRO A 71 7.54 -13.18 6.25
CA PRO A 71 8.74 -12.40 6.56
C PRO A 71 9.57 -12.09 5.31
N PHE A 72 10.44 -11.06 5.39
CA PHE A 72 11.38 -10.75 4.31
C PHE A 72 12.21 -11.98 3.93
N ALA A 73 12.59 -12.08 2.65
CA ALA A 73 13.22 -13.26 2.04
C ALA A 73 12.42 -14.57 2.16
N ALA A 74 11.14 -14.56 2.56
CA ALA A 74 10.37 -15.79 2.58
C ALA A 74 10.23 -16.42 1.19
N ALA A 75 10.27 -17.74 1.14
CA ALA A 75 9.87 -18.49 -0.03
C ALA A 75 8.41 -18.15 -0.38
N PRO A 76 8.14 -17.78 -1.65
CA PRO A 76 6.79 -17.49 -2.06
C PRO A 76 5.98 -18.79 -2.23
N PRO A 77 4.65 -18.68 -2.36
CA PRO A 77 3.80 -19.80 -2.75
C PRO A 77 4.29 -20.48 -4.05
N GLY A 78 3.97 -21.77 -4.22
CA GLY A 78 4.52 -22.58 -5.33
C GLY A 78 4.05 -22.16 -6.73
N ASP A 79 3.01 -21.34 -6.83
CA ASP A 79 2.47 -20.75 -8.05
C ASP A 79 3.05 -19.34 -8.35
N VAL A 80 4.05 -18.91 -7.58
CA VAL A 80 4.73 -17.63 -7.77
C VAL A 80 6.11 -17.83 -8.37
N GLU A 81 6.42 -17.04 -9.39
CA GLU A 81 7.69 -17.04 -10.09
C GLU A 81 8.58 -15.89 -9.57
N PRO A 82 9.65 -16.18 -8.82
CA PRO A 82 10.56 -15.13 -8.36
C PRO A 82 11.53 -14.68 -9.44
N ASP A 83 11.77 -13.37 -9.52
CA ASP A 83 12.84 -12.82 -10.33
C ASP A 83 14.22 -13.29 -9.82
N ALA A 84 15.18 -13.40 -10.74
CA ALA A 84 16.50 -13.97 -10.47
C ALA A 84 17.33 -13.19 -9.41
N ASP A 85 17.00 -11.92 -9.17
CA ASP A 85 17.70 -11.02 -8.25
C ASP A 85 17.00 -10.89 -6.87
N VAL A 86 15.96 -11.69 -6.63
CA VAL A 86 15.27 -11.77 -5.34
C VAL A 86 15.95 -12.78 -4.41
N GLU A 87 16.33 -12.31 -3.23
CA GLU A 87 16.87 -13.17 -2.18
C GLU A 87 15.75 -14.01 -1.54
N ILE A 88 15.91 -15.34 -1.55
CA ILE A 88 14.97 -16.28 -0.95
C ILE A 88 15.69 -17.16 0.06
N THR A 89 15.12 -17.25 1.26
CA THR A 89 15.51 -18.17 2.33
C THR A 89 14.50 -19.33 2.36
N PRO A 90 14.85 -20.53 1.88
CA PRO A 90 13.90 -21.65 1.75
C PRO A 90 13.25 -22.11 3.07
N ALA A 91 13.90 -21.85 4.21
CA ALA A 91 13.38 -22.18 5.53
C ALA A 91 12.26 -21.24 6.01
N LEU A 92 12.14 -20.05 5.41
CA LEU A 92 11.11 -19.07 5.74
C LEU A 92 9.95 -19.20 4.76
N THR A 93 8.74 -19.36 5.28
CA THR A 93 7.51 -19.42 4.49
C THR A 93 6.74 -18.12 4.64
N GLY A 94 6.13 -17.62 3.56
CA GLY A 94 5.23 -16.46 3.63
C GLY A 94 4.08 -16.67 4.62
N ARG A 95 3.93 -15.76 5.59
CA ARG A 95 2.89 -15.80 6.64
C ARG A 95 1.96 -14.59 6.62
N ALA A 96 2.41 -13.47 6.06
CA ALA A 96 1.60 -12.26 5.94
C ALA A 96 1.96 -11.48 4.68
N LEU A 97 1.04 -10.61 4.26
CA LEU A 97 1.24 -9.71 3.12
C LEU A 97 0.99 -8.27 3.57
N VAL A 98 1.90 -7.36 3.22
CA VAL A 98 1.60 -5.93 3.23
C VAL A 98 1.10 -5.54 1.86
N GLN A 99 -0.19 -5.24 1.75
CA GLN A 99 -0.81 -4.74 0.53
C GLN A 99 -0.54 -3.24 0.39
N LEU A 100 -0.02 -2.85 -0.78
CA LEU A 100 -0.02 -1.48 -1.26
C LEU A 100 -0.97 -1.34 -2.46
N LEU A 101 -2.11 -0.71 -2.24
CA LEU A 101 -3.07 -0.33 -3.27
C LEU A 101 -2.77 1.10 -3.74
N ARG A 102 -2.67 1.31 -5.06
CA ARG A 102 -2.35 2.62 -5.64
C ARG A 102 -3.45 3.64 -5.42
N SER A 103 -3.04 4.90 -5.32
CA SER A 103 -3.95 6.04 -5.47
C SER A 103 -4.35 6.18 -6.92
N ARG A 104 -5.54 6.74 -7.18
CA ARG A 104 -6.02 6.90 -8.56
C ARG A 104 -6.83 8.17 -8.73
N HIS A 105 -6.79 8.72 -9.93
CA HIS A 105 -7.78 9.69 -10.35
C HIS A 105 -9.12 8.98 -10.54
N VAL A 106 -10.18 9.59 -10.02
CA VAL A 106 -11.54 9.14 -10.26
C VAL A 106 -12.33 10.26 -10.91
N ASP A 107 -12.99 9.91 -12.01
CA ASP A 107 -13.99 10.73 -12.67
C ASP A 107 -15.35 10.25 -12.18
N ASP A 108 -16.14 11.12 -11.53
CA ASP A 108 -17.43 10.73 -10.96
C ASP A 108 -18.52 10.87 -12.05
N GLU A 109 -18.82 9.79 -12.77
CA GLU A 109 -19.89 9.75 -13.79
C GLU A 109 -21.31 9.71 -13.18
N TRP A 110 -21.46 9.49 -11.87
CA TRP A 110 -22.76 9.16 -11.25
C TRP A 110 -23.19 10.09 -10.12
N SER A 111 -23.24 11.40 -10.38
CA SER A 111 -23.87 12.37 -9.47
C SER A 111 -25.18 12.90 -10.07
N ARG A 112 -26.28 12.75 -9.33
CA ARG A 112 -27.60 13.33 -9.67
C ARG A 112 -27.67 14.86 -9.49
N SER A 113 -26.60 15.52 -9.04
CA SER A 113 -26.61 16.92 -8.62
C SER A 113 -25.70 17.88 -9.42
N GLY A 114 -25.10 17.44 -10.52
CA GLY A 114 -24.53 18.36 -11.53
C GLY A 114 -23.24 19.11 -11.19
N GLU A 115 -22.73 19.07 -9.96
CA GLU A 115 -21.36 19.48 -9.65
C GLU A 115 -20.41 18.28 -9.78
N HIS A 116 -19.82 18.13 -10.96
CA HIS A 116 -18.83 17.10 -11.29
C HIS A 116 -17.44 17.60 -10.96
N GLY A 117 -16.61 16.76 -10.32
CA GLY A 117 -15.21 17.08 -10.09
C GLY A 117 -14.35 15.82 -10.09
N LYS A 118 -13.27 15.85 -10.89
CA LYS A 118 -12.17 14.89 -10.77
C LYS A 118 -11.67 14.89 -9.33
N ALA A 119 -11.39 13.73 -8.76
CA ALA A 119 -10.79 13.64 -7.43
C ALA A 119 -9.59 12.71 -7.44
N PHE A 120 -8.67 12.93 -6.50
CA PHE A 120 -7.58 12.02 -6.24
C PHE A 120 -7.95 11.09 -5.07
N SER A 121 -8.30 9.86 -5.43
CA SER A 121 -8.74 8.83 -4.48
C SER A 121 -7.55 8.20 -3.78
N SER A 122 -7.70 8.01 -2.47
CA SER A 122 -6.68 7.34 -1.67
C SER A 122 -6.49 5.90 -2.13
N GLY A 123 -5.23 5.49 -2.16
CA GLY A 123 -4.83 4.10 -2.08
C GLY A 123 -4.82 3.65 -0.63
N ARG A 124 -4.13 2.53 -0.35
CA ARG A 124 -4.07 1.97 1.00
C ARG A 124 -2.80 1.16 1.21
N LEU A 125 -2.16 1.35 2.36
CA LEU A 125 -1.20 0.38 2.91
C LEU A 125 -1.88 -0.43 4.00
N ALA A 126 -1.94 -1.75 3.86
CA ALA A 126 -2.61 -2.62 4.82
C ALA A 126 -1.86 -3.92 5.07
N VAL A 127 -1.90 -4.40 6.31
CA VAL A 127 -1.39 -5.72 6.70
C VAL A 127 -2.37 -6.39 7.66
N ARG A 128 -2.46 -7.72 7.56
CA ARG A 128 -3.27 -8.53 8.47
C ARG A 128 -2.62 -9.90 8.70
N TRP A 129 -2.65 -10.35 9.95
CA TRP A 129 -2.42 -11.74 10.33
C TRP A 129 -3.09 -12.06 11.67
N SER A 130 -2.99 -13.32 12.09
CA SER A 130 -3.53 -13.82 13.36
C SER A 130 -2.41 -14.51 14.13
N GLU A 131 -2.10 -14.05 15.34
CA GLU A 131 -1.11 -14.70 16.21
C GLU A 131 -1.40 -16.19 16.46
N PRO A 132 -2.64 -16.63 16.74
CA PRO A 132 -2.95 -18.06 16.84
C PRO A 132 -2.64 -18.88 15.58
N GLU A 133 -2.63 -18.28 14.40
CA GLU A 133 -2.35 -18.97 13.13
C GLU A 133 -0.85 -19.08 12.84
N VAL A 134 -0.06 -18.09 13.27
CA VAL A 134 1.37 -18.01 12.95
C VAL A 134 2.27 -18.42 14.11
N GLY A 135 1.79 -18.38 15.35
CA GLY A 135 2.59 -18.60 16.55
C GLY A 135 3.23 -17.32 17.11
N PRO A 136 3.68 -17.33 18.38
CA PRO A 136 4.18 -16.14 19.07
C PRO A 136 5.52 -15.63 18.51
N ASP A 137 6.41 -16.52 18.09
CA ASP A 137 7.72 -16.14 17.54
C ASP A 137 7.58 -15.46 16.17
N GLU A 138 6.84 -16.07 15.25
CA GLU A 138 6.46 -15.43 13.99
C GLU A 138 5.67 -14.15 14.21
N HIS A 139 4.76 -14.09 15.18
CA HIS A 139 4.02 -12.85 15.47
C HIS A 139 4.96 -11.69 15.84
N ARG A 140 5.98 -11.96 16.65
CA ARG A 140 7.00 -10.97 17.01
C ARG A 140 7.80 -10.54 15.77
N LEU A 141 8.31 -11.49 14.99
CA LEU A 141 9.05 -11.19 13.75
C LEU A 141 8.23 -10.35 12.76
N LEU A 142 6.98 -10.75 12.51
CA LEU A 142 6.06 -10.03 11.62
C LEU A 142 5.77 -8.62 12.14
N SER A 143 5.65 -8.44 13.46
CA SER A 143 5.45 -7.13 14.06
C SER A 143 6.66 -6.21 13.84
N GLU A 144 7.87 -6.71 14.08
CA GLU A 144 9.12 -5.97 13.88
C GLU A 144 9.29 -5.54 12.41
N GLN A 145 9.11 -6.47 11.47
CA GLN A 145 9.24 -6.17 10.04
C GLN A 145 8.11 -5.25 9.54
N THR A 146 6.90 -5.41 10.05
CA THR A 146 5.80 -4.47 9.79
C THR A 146 6.16 -3.06 10.26
N ASP A 147 6.81 -2.92 11.42
CA ASP A 147 7.19 -1.60 11.91
C ASP A 147 8.30 -0.95 11.08
N ILE A 148 9.22 -1.73 10.49
CA ILE A 148 10.19 -1.27 9.49
C ILE A 148 9.47 -0.69 8.26
N VAL A 149 8.53 -1.45 7.66
CA VAL A 149 7.77 -1.00 6.48
C VAL A 149 7.01 0.30 6.78
N TRP A 150 6.36 0.38 7.94
CA TRP A 150 5.64 1.59 8.33
C TRP A 150 6.57 2.76 8.66
N ALA A 151 7.78 2.52 9.17
CA ALA A 151 8.78 3.56 9.39
C ALA A 151 9.28 4.13 8.06
N ALA A 152 9.64 3.27 7.10
CA ALA A 152 10.01 3.66 5.74
C ALA A 152 8.90 4.46 5.05
N MET A 153 7.65 3.98 5.11
CA MET A 153 6.51 4.69 4.55
C MET A 153 6.30 6.06 5.24
N ARG A 154 6.44 6.14 6.57
CA ARG A 154 6.37 7.42 7.28
C ARG A 154 7.49 8.38 6.91
N TRP A 155 8.68 7.87 6.62
CA TRP A 155 9.81 8.69 6.19
C TRP A 155 9.58 9.26 4.78
N ALA A 156 9.05 8.44 3.86
CA ALA A 156 8.81 8.84 2.46
C ALA A 156 7.58 9.74 2.26
N THR A 157 6.75 9.93 3.28
CA THR A 157 5.47 10.64 3.18
C THR A 157 5.26 11.60 4.36
N ARG A 158 4.22 12.43 4.30
CA ARG A 158 3.80 13.31 5.42
C ARG A 158 2.37 13.00 5.86
N PRO A 159 1.95 13.36 7.09
CA PRO A 159 0.55 13.27 7.48
C PRO A 159 -0.35 14.07 6.53
N ALA A 160 -1.45 13.46 6.07
CA ALA A 160 -2.45 14.14 5.27
C ALA A 160 -3.48 14.78 6.21
N ARG A 161 -3.46 16.12 6.31
CA ARG A 161 -4.49 16.90 7.02
C ARG A 161 -5.58 17.26 6.03
N LEU A 162 -6.78 16.75 6.26
CA LEU A 162 -7.91 16.88 5.36
C LEU A 162 -8.96 17.78 5.98
N LEU A 163 -9.33 18.85 5.28
CA LEU A 163 -10.49 19.68 5.61
C LEU A 163 -11.72 19.06 4.95
N GLY A 164 -12.63 18.54 5.77
CA GLY A 164 -13.90 17.99 5.30
C GLY A 164 -14.92 19.07 4.91
N PRO A 165 -16.01 18.69 4.21
CA PRO A 165 -17.07 19.63 3.83
C PRO A 165 -17.75 20.31 5.02
N ASP A 166 -17.73 19.68 6.19
CA ASP A 166 -18.27 20.20 7.45
C ASP A 166 -17.31 21.20 8.15
N GLY A 167 -16.17 21.51 7.53
CA GLY A 167 -15.14 22.39 8.06
C GLY A 167 -14.25 21.74 9.12
N ARG A 168 -14.38 20.43 9.39
CA ARG A 168 -13.53 19.73 10.36
C ARG A 168 -12.25 19.25 9.72
N VAL A 169 -11.13 19.43 10.44
CA VAL A 169 -9.84 18.90 10.03
C VAL A 169 -9.65 17.50 10.61
N SER A 170 -9.33 16.53 9.75
CA SER A 170 -8.96 15.18 10.16
C SER A 170 -7.54 14.83 9.71
N THR A 171 -6.83 14.06 10.52
CA THR A 171 -5.55 13.43 10.12
C THR A 171 -5.78 11.93 10.08
N ALA A 172 -6.08 11.38 8.90
CA ALA A 172 -6.39 9.95 8.79
C ALA A 172 -5.76 9.26 7.58
N GLY A 173 -4.66 9.82 7.08
CA GLY A 173 -3.84 9.18 6.08
C GLY A 173 -2.49 9.86 5.92
N ARG A 174 -1.80 9.50 4.86
CA ARG A 174 -0.51 10.08 4.50
C ARG A 174 -0.49 10.46 3.05
N ILE A 175 0.26 11.49 2.71
CA ILE A 175 0.38 11.99 1.35
C ILE A 175 1.87 12.07 1.00
N GLY A 176 2.21 11.64 -0.21
CA GLY A 176 3.54 11.80 -0.77
C GLY A 176 3.79 13.25 -1.18
N GLN A 177 5.06 13.58 -1.48
CA GLN A 177 5.42 14.94 -1.85
C GLN A 177 4.83 15.33 -3.20
N ALA A 178 4.95 14.47 -4.20
CA ALA A 178 4.48 14.76 -5.55
C ALA A 178 2.94 14.86 -5.58
N ALA A 179 2.24 13.98 -4.87
CA ALA A 179 0.80 14.08 -4.66
C ALA A 179 0.40 15.39 -3.95
N TYR A 180 1.14 15.80 -2.91
CA TYR A 180 0.89 17.05 -2.20
C TYR A 180 1.05 18.26 -3.14
N ASP A 181 2.12 18.30 -3.93
CA ASP A 181 2.42 19.38 -4.87
C ASP A 181 1.36 19.43 -6.00
N MET A 182 0.95 18.26 -6.51
CA MET A 182 -0.14 18.16 -7.47
C MET A 182 -1.45 18.74 -6.92
N VAL A 183 -1.85 18.33 -5.71
CA VAL A 183 -3.12 18.76 -5.10
C VAL A 183 -3.11 20.25 -4.80
N THR A 184 -2.01 20.77 -4.27
CA THR A 184 -1.86 22.21 -3.97
C THR A 184 -1.83 23.06 -5.24
N THR A 185 -1.21 22.58 -6.32
CA THR A 185 -1.13 23.31 -7.60
C THR A 185 -2.44 23.30 -8.37
N THR A 186 -3.10 22.14 -8.43
CA THR A 186 -4.30 21.96 -9.27
C THR A 186 -5.61 22.22 -8.54
N GLY A 187 -5.59 22.22 -7.20
CA GLY A 187 -6.80 22.28 -6.39
C GLY A 187 -7.66 21.02 -6.49
N ILE A 188 -7.17 19.91 -7.07
CA ILE A 188 -7.95 18.68 -7.18
C ILE A 188 -8.32 18.15 -5.78
N PRO A 189 -9.60 17.89 -5.49
CA PRO A 189 -10.00 17.40 -4.17
C PRO A 189 -9.46 15.99 -3.90
N LEU A 190 -9.21 15.71 -2.62
CA LEU A 190 -8.86 14.39 -2.12
C LEU A 190 -10.12 13.64 -1.70
N THR A 191 -10.15 12.32 -1.90
CA THR A 191 -11.21 11.45 -1.34
C THR A 191 -10.62 10.16 -0.79
N ARG A 192 -11.27 9.55 0.22
CA ARG A 192 -10.91 8.23 0.76
C ARG A 192 -11.66 7.07 0.09
N GLY A 193 -12.34 7.36 -1.01
CA GLY A 193 -13.37 6.50 -1.59
C GLY A 193 -14.76 6.90 -1.08
N GLY A 194 -15.74 6.84 -1.97
CA GLY A 194 -17.08 7.34 -1.70
C GLY A 194 -17.28 8.82 -2.09
N PRO A 195 -18.39 9.44 -1.65
CA PRO A 195 -18.80 10.76 -2.13
C PRO A 195 -18.07 11.93 -1.44
N GLU A 196 -17.40 11.69 -0.31
CA GLU A 196 -16.72 12.76 0.43
C GLU A 196 -15.56 13.36 -0.39
N ARG A 197 -15.46 14.69 -0.38
CA ARG A 197 -14.38 15.47 -1.01
C ARG A 197 -13.75 16.38 0.03
N CYS A 198 -12.46 16.23 0.23
CA CYS A 198 -11.69 17.01 1.18
C CYS A 198 -10.67 17.89 0.45
N ALA A 199 -10.41 19.07 1.01
CA ALA A 199 -9.23 19.86 0.67
C ALA A 199 -8.05 19.48 1.57
N LEU A 200 -6.83 19.82 1.15
CA LEU A 200 -5.70 19.86 2.07
C LEU A 200 -5.87 21.05 3.02
N ALA A 201 -5.68 20.81 4.32
CA ALA A 201 -5.80 21.81 5.40
C ALA A 201 -4.49 22.52 5.72
#